data_AF-A0A8J2KNH8-F1
#
_entry.id   AF-A0A8J2KNH8-F1
#
_cell.length_a   1.000
_cell.length_b   1.000
_cell.length_c   1.000
_cell.angle_alpha   90.00
_cell.angle_beta   90.00
_cell.angle_gamma   90.00
#
_symmetry.space_group_name_H-M   'P 1'
#
loop_
_entity.id
_entity.type
_entity.pdbx_description
1 polymer ?
#
loop_
_entity_poly.entity_id
_entity_poly.type
_entity_poly.pdbx_seq_one_letter_code
_entity_poly.pdbx_strand_id
1 'polypeptide(L)'
;IRSRPDLEKAGACAGVNTGEKLRISFKMSIHKLPPTTSRNVFGELTGTEKPDELVGISGHIDSWDVGQGAVDDAGGTQISVEALYLLKRLGLTTRRTLQAILWTSEEAAAVGVGVADYVK
;
A
#
# COMPACT_ATOMS: atom_id res chain seq x y z
N ILE A 1 -10.04 17.97 -9.58
CA ILE A 1 -9.01 18.10 -8.53
C ILE A 1 -9.27 19.41 -7.84
N ARG A 2 -9.86 19.40 -6.63
CA ARG A 2 -10.10 20.64 -5.87
C ARG A 2 -8.74 21.15 -5.36
N SER A 3 -8.55 22.45 -5.46
CA SER A 3 -7.43 23.18 -4.90
C SER A 3 -7.36 22.99 -3.38
N ARG A 4 -6.14 22.90 -2.84
CA ARG A 4 -5.94 22.69 -1.41
C ARG A 4 -6.20 24.02 -0.66
N PRO A 5 -7.14 24.07 0.29
CA PRO A 5 -7.59 25.34 0.89
C PRO A 5 -6.51 26.11 1.63
N ASP A 6 -5.52 25.42 2.16
CA ASP A 6 -4.33 25.98 2.81
C ASP A 6 -3.38 26.65 1.81
N LEU A 7 -3.18 26.05 0.64
CA LEU A 7 -2.40 26.66 -0.46
C LEU A 7 -3.12 27.86 -1.06
N GLU A 8 -4.45 27.80 -1.18
CA GLU A 8 -5.26 28.94 -1.63
C GLU A 8 -5.25 30.08 -0.60
N LYS A 9 -5.41 29.75 0.70
CA LYS A 9 -5.32 30.73 1.79
C LYS A 9 -3.92 31.31 1.90
N ALA A 10 -2.86 30.56 1.67
CA ALA A 10 -1.51 31.11 1.60
C ALA A 10 -1.35 32.10 0.44
N GLY A 11 -1.97 31.82 -0.72
CA GLY A 11 -2.02 32.73 -1.86
C GLY A 11 -2.91 33.97 -1.66
N ALA A 12 -3.97 33.86 -0.84
CA ALA A 12 -4.93 34.93 -0.58
C ALA A 12 -4.60 35.79 0.66
N CYS A 13 -3.97 35.21 1.69
CA CYS A 13 -3.69 35.86 2.98
C CYS A 13 -2.28 36.46 3.09
N ALA A 14 -1.49 36.42 2.03
CA ALA A 14 -0.18 37.05 2.00
C ALA A 14 0.08 37.55 0.60
N GLY A 15 0.83 38.64 0.47
CA GLY A 15 1.22 39.27 -0.78
C GLY A 15 2.06 38.45 -1.76
N VAL A 16 1.79 37.15 -1.90
CA VAL A 16 2.38 36.22 -2.88
C VAL A 16 2.25 36.76 -4.30
N ASN A 17 1.17 37.49 -4.60
CA ASN A 17 0.97 38.19 -5.88
C ASN A 17 1.20 39.71 -5.81
N THR A 18 1.53 40.28 -4.64
CA THR A 18 1.71 41.74 -4.46
C THR A 18 3.17 42.15 -4.25
N GLY A 19 4.10 41.19 -4.18
CA GLY A 19 5.54 41.43 -3.99
C GLY A 19 5.97 41.60 -2.53
N GLU A 20 5.07 41.40 -1.57
CA GLU A 20 5.39 41.47 -0.14
C GLU A 20 6.09 40.20 0.36
N LYS A 21 7.02 40.36 1.31
CA LYS A 21 7.77 39.23 1.88
C LYS A 21 6.91 38.47 2.89
N LEU A 22 6.48 37.27 2.51
CA LEU A 22 5.85 36.31 3.42
C LEU A 22 6.91 35.63 4.31
N ARG A 23 6.65 35.57 5.63
CA ARG A 23 7.45 34.79 6.58
C ARG A 23 6.59 33.66 7.14
N ILE A 24 7.01 32.42 6.91
CA ILE A 24 6.38 31.19 7.43
C ILE A 24 7.32 30.57 8.47
N SER A 25 6.76 30.04 9.56
CA SER A 25 7.51 29.26 10.55
C SER A 25 6.93 27.84 10.60
N PHE A 26 7.79 26.85 10.46
CA PHE A 26 7.44 25.44 10.62
C PHE A 26 8.12 24.91 11.88
N LYS A 27 7.39 24.14 12.67
CA LYS A 27 7.95 23.34 13.76
C LYS A 27 7.49 21.91 13.57
N MET A 28 8.43 21.02 13.25
CA MET A 28 8.20 19.58 13.11
C MET A 28 9.13 18.84 14.04
N SER A 29 8.69 17.71 14.57
CA SER A 29 9.48 16.85 15.45
C SER A 29 9.35 15.41 14.95
N ILE A 30 10.46 14.84 14.50
CA ILE A 30 10.54 13.48 13.98
C ILE A 30 11.53 12.68 14.84
N HIS A 31 11.24 11.40 15.06
CA HIS A 31 12.13 10.49 15.78
C HIS A 31 12.47 9.31 14.88
N LYS A 32 13.76 9.17 14.55
CA LYS A 32 14.24 8.05 13.75
C LYS A 32 14.53 6.86 14.66
N LEU A 33 13.77 5.79 14.47
CA LEU A 33 13.97 4.53 15.15
C LEU A 33 14.90 3.62 14.33
N PRO A 34 15.58 2.64 14.96
CA PRO A 34 16.34 1.64 14.22
C PRO A 34 15.42 0.78 13.33
N PRO A 35 15.94 0.19 12.24
CA PRO A 35 15.18 -0.73 11.41
C PRO A 35 14.63 -1.91 12.24
N THR A 36 13.44 -2.37 11.88
CA THR A 36 12.80 -3.55 12.49
C THR A 36 12.32 -4.51 11.40
N THR A 37 12.07 -5.76 11.78
CA THR A 37 11.58 -6.78 10.86
C THR A 37 10.07 -6.67 10.67
N SER A 38 9.65 -6.63 9.42
CA SER A 38 8.26 -6.88 9.01
C SER A 38 8.14 -8.23 8.30
N ARG A 39 6.93 -8.66 7.95
CA ARG A 39 6.68 -9.96 7.29
C ARG A 39 5.60 -9.86 6.22
N ASN A 40 5.95 -10.30 5.02
CA ASN A 40 4.99 -10.53 3.95
C ASN A 40 4.08 -11.71 4.32
N VAL A 41 2.82 -11.65 3.90
CA VAL A 41 1.84 -12.71 4.13
C VAL A 41 1.41 -13.30 2.81
N PHE A 42 1.43 -14.64 2.74
CA PHE A 42 1.07 -15.40 1.54
C PHE A 42 -0.14 -16.29 1.82
N GLY A 43 -1.15 -16.21 0.97
CA GLY A 43 -2.30 -17.12 0.96
C GLY A 43 -2.38 -17.86 -0.36
N GLU A 44 -2.69 -19.16 -0.35
CA GLU A 44 -2.67 -19.97 -1.57
C GLU A 44 -3.92 -20.81 -1.78
N LEU A 45 -4.33 -20.90 -3.04
CA LEU A 45 -5.29 -21.86 -3.55
C LEU A 45 -4.55 -22.77 -4.55
N THR A 46 -4.26 -24.00 -4.14
CA THR A 46 -3.48 -24.96 -4.93
C THR A 46 -4.18 -25.31 -6.24
N GLY A 47 -3.44 -25.24 -7.34
CA GLY A 47 -3.93 -25.61 -8.66
C GLY A 47 -4.03 -27.12 -8.89
N THR A 48 -4.80 -27.53 -9.89
CA THR A 48 -5.07 -28.95 -10.17
C THR A 48 -4.13 -29.59 -11.20
N GLU A 49 -3.72 -28.85 -12.23
CA GLU A 49 -2.92 -29.38 -13.35
C GLU A 49 -1.44 -29.02 -13.23
N LYS A 50 -1.15 -27.80 -12.75
CA LYS A 50 0.18 -27.18 -12.70
C LYS A 50 0.38 -26.52 -11.33
N PRO A 51 0.41 -27.29 -10.23
CA PRO A 51 0.45 -26.74 -8.87
C PRO A 51 1.72 -25.93 -8.58
N ASP A 52 2.82 -26.20 -9.28
CA ASP A 52 4.09 -25.50 -9.11
C ASP A 52 4.18 -24.18 -9.90
N GLU A 53 3.23 -23.92 -10.81
CA GLU A 53 3.12 -22.63 -11.52
C GLU A 53 2.25 -21.67 -10.69
N LEU A 54 2.82 -20.52 -10.32
CA LEU A 54 2.16 -19.51 -9.50
C LEU A 54 1.54 -18.39 -10.35
N VAL A 55 0.33 -17.98 -9.99
CA VAL A 55 -0.29 -16.74 -10.44
C VAL A 55 -0.49 -15.85 -9.22
N GLY A 56 0.26 -14.75 -9.15
CA GLY A 56 0.18 -13.80 -8.04
C GLY A 56 -0.93 -12.77 -8.23
N ILE A 57 -1.72 -12.54 -7.19
CA ILE A 57 -2.60 -11.37 -7.02
C ILE A 57 -2.17 -10.70 -5.72
N SER A 58 -1.90 -9.39 -5.73
CA SER A 58 -1.24 -8.77 -4.59
C SER A 58 -1.72 -7.36 -4.26
N GLY A 59 -1.50 -6.97 -3.00
CA GLY A 59 -1.54 -5.60 -2.49
C GLY A 59 -0.51 -5.43 -1.37
N HIS A 60 -0.41 -4.25 -0.76
CA HIS A 60 0.40 -4.04 0.45
C HIS A 60 -0.47 -3.77 1.68
N ILE A 61 -0.05 -4.31 2.82
CA ILE A 61 -0.83 -4.29 4.07
C ILE A 61 -0.40 -3.15 5.00
N ASP A 62 0.74 -2.49 4.74
CA ASP A 62 1.12 -1.26 5.43
C ASP A 62 0.44 -0.04 4.81
N SER A 63 0.35 1.04 5.59
CA SER A 63 -0.20 2.33 5.16
C SER A 63 0.54 3.48 5.83
N TRP A 64 0.35 4.71 5.33
CA TRP A 64 0.67 5.90 6.10
C TRP A 64 -0.09 5.98 7.44
N ASP A 65 0.56 6.57 8.44
CA ASP A 65 0.13 6.66 9.83
C ASP A 65 -0.98 7.69 10.08
N VAL A 66 -1.12 8.69 9.21
CA VAL A 66 -2.11 9.77 9.34
C VAL A 66 -3.50 9.39 8.82
N GLY A 67 -3.59 8.30 8.06
CA GLY A 67 -4.81 7.83 7.39
C GLY A 67 -5.39 6.58 8.03
N GLN A 68 -6.27 5.91 7.28
CA GLN A 68 -6.80 4.58 7.64
C GLN A 68 -6.33 3.49 6.66
N GLY A 69 -5.56 3.86 5.64
CA GLY A 69 -5.11 2.95 4.59
C GLY A 69 -6.23 2.33 3.75
N ALA A 70 -7.45 2.86 3.79
CA ALA A 70 -8.62 2.20 3.19
C ALA A 70 -8.52 2.01 1.67
N VAL A 71 -8.05 3.04 0.97
CA VAL A 71 -7.83 3.01 -0.49
C VAL A 71 -6.41 2.58 -0.83
N ASP A 72 -5.48 2.82 0.09
CA ASP A 72 -4.03 2.67 -0.08
C ASP A 72 -3.45 1.92 1.13
N ASP A 73 -3.41 0.58 1.13
CA ASP A 73 -3.93 -0.33 0.08
C ASP A 73 -4.80 -1.47 0.67
N ALA A 74 -5.58 -1.17 1.70
CA ALA A 74 -6.52 -2.15 2.26
C ALA A 74 -7.53 -2.65 1.21
N GLY A 75 -7.94 -1.78 0.27
CA GLY A 75 -8.80 -2.14 -0.85
C GLY A 75 -8.16 -3.19 -1.77
N GLY A 76 -6.96 -2.96 -2.28
CA GLY A 76 -6.26 -3.91 -3.17
C GLY A 76 -5.86 -5.19 -2.44
N THR A 77 -5.40 -5.06 -1.19
CA THR A 77 -5.15 -6.20 -0.29
C THR A 77 -6.40 -7.08 -0.11
N GLN A 78 -7.55 -6.48 0.20
CA GLN A 78 -8.78 -7.24 0.40
C GLN A 78 -9.26 -7.89 -0.90
N ILE A 79 -9.17 -7.20 -2.04
CA ILE A 79 -9.51 -7.78 -3.36
C ILE A 79 -8.66 -9.03 -3.61
N SER A 80 -7.37 -8.99 -3.28
CA SER A 80 -6.44 -10.11 -3.47
C SER A 80 -6.84 -11.33 -2.63
N VAL A 81 -7.23 -11.14 -1.37
CA VAL A 81 -7.69 -12.21 -0.48
C VAL A 81 -9.05 -12.76 -0.90
N GLU A 82 -10.00 -11.87 -1.22
CA GLU A 82 -11.36 -12.23 -1.60
C GLU A 82 -11.40 -13.03 -2.91
N ALA A 83 -10.49 -12.76 -3.85
CA ALA A 83 -10.39 -13.55 -5.08
C ALA A 83 -10.19 -15.05 -4.79
N LEU A 84 -9.28 -15.40 -3.88
CA LEU A 84 -9.03 -16.79 -3.48
C LEU A 84 -10.21 -17.36 -2.68
N TYR A 85 -10.74 -16.56 -1.74
CA TYR A 85 -11.85 -16.97 -0.90
C TYR A 85 -13.11 -17.31 -1.72
N LEU A 86 -13.47 -16.46 -2.68
CA LEU A 86 -14.64 -16.67 -3.54
C LEU A 86 -14.49 -17.91 -4.42
N LEU A 87 -13.33 -18.12 -5.04
CA LEU A 87 -13.07 -19.33 -5.84
C LEU A 87 -13.25 -20.60 -4.99
N LYS A 88 -12.65 -20.63 -3.79
CA LYS A 88 -12.77 -21.74 -2.86
C LYS A 88 -14.23 -21.96 -2.42
N ARG A 89 -14.94 -20.89 -2.09
CA ARG A 89 -16.34 -20.94 -1.63
C ARG A 89 -17.30 -21.43 -2.71
N LEU A 90 -17.03 -21.09 -3.97
CA LEU A 90 -17.82 -21.55 -5.13
C LEU A 90 -17.44 -22.96 -5.59
N GLY A 91 -16.46 -23.61 -4.96
CA GLY A 91 -15.95 -24.92 -5.40
C GLY A 91 -15.26 -24.87 -6.76
N LEU A 92 -14.78 -23.69 -7.17
CA LEU A 92 -14.05 -23.51 -8.42
C LEU A 92 -12.57 -23.79 -8.21
N THR A 93 -11.98 -24.50 -9.15
CA THR A 93 -10.56 -24.84 -9.14
C THR A 93 -9.81 -24.15 -10.26
N THR A 94 -8.58 -23.75 -9.99
CA THR A 94 -7.66 -23.19 -10.98
C THR A 94 -6.69 -24.25 -11.47
N ARG A 95 -6.23 -24.13 -12.72
CA ARG A 95 -5.19 -25.03 -13.26
C ARG A 95 -3.83 -24.83 -12.57
N ARG A 96 -3.53 -23.57 -12.23
CA ARG A 96 -2.31 -23.10 -11.56
C ARG A 96 -2.60 -22.72 -10.12
N THR A 97 -1.59 -22.71 -9.26
CA THR A 97 -1.75 -22.22 -7.90
C THR A 97 -1.94 -20.71 -7.92
N LEU A 98 -3.05 -20.25 -7.35
CA LEU A 98 -3.31 -18.83 -7.18
C LEU A 98 -2.76 -18.40 -5.82
N GLN A 99 -1.98 -17.33 -5.79
CA GLN A 99 -1.34 -16.83 -4.58
C GLN A 99 -1.74 -15.38 -4.32
N ALA A 100 -2.38 -15.13 -3.18
CA ALA A 100 -2.55 -13.80 -2.62
C ALA A 100 -1.25 -13.40 -1.90
N ILE A 101 -0.69 -12.24 -2.25
CA ILE A 101 0.52 -11.71 -1.62
C ILE A 101 0.21 -10.36 -0.98
N LEU A 102 0.44 -10.27 0.33
CA LEU A 102 0.26 -9.06 1.11
C LEU A 102 1.65 -8.58 1.51
N TRP A 103 2.16 -7.63 0.73
CA TRP A 103 3.48 -7.05 0.93
C TRP A 103 3.50 -6.12 2.13
N THR A 104 4.70 -5.90 2.67
CA THR A 104 4.93 -4.97 3.76
C THR A 104 5.99 -3.95 3.40
N SER A 105 5.94 -2.79 4.06
CA SER A 105 6.93 -1.72 3.91
C SER A 105 6.99 -1.14 2.49
N GLU A 106 5.85 -1.10 1.79
CA GLU A 106 5.70 -0.36 0.53
C GLU A 106 5.91 1.14 0.78
N GLU A 107 5.22 1.68 1.80
CA GLU A 107 5.12 3.11 2.05
C GLU A 107 6.42 3.70 2.60
N ALA A 108 7.15 2.91 3.39
CA ALA A 108 8.36 3.36 4.05
C ALA A 108 9.56 3.46 3.09
N ALA A 109 9.63 2.59 2.07
CA ALA A 109 10.69 2.57 1.04
C ALA A 109 10.58 1.43 0.00
N ALA A 110 9.44 0.73 -0.12
CA ALA A 110 9.27 -0.47 -0.94
C ALA A 110 10.30 -1.59 -0.70
N VAL A 111 10.82 -1.70 0.53
CA VAL A 111 11.90 -2.64 0.92
C VAL A 111 11.39 -4.07 1.16
N GLY A 112 10.07 -4.26 1.26
CA GLY A 112 9.46 -5.58 1.36
C GLY A 112 8.64 -5.97 0.14
N VAL A 113 8.84 -5.29 -1.00
CA VAL A 113 8.00 -5.46 -2.20
C VAL A 113 8.84 -6.00 -3.36
N GLY A 114 8.37 -7.09 -3.96
CA GLY A 114 8.88 -7.60 -5.22
C GLY A 114 9.66 -8.90 -5.10
N VAL A 115 10.25 -9.33 -6.21
CA VAL A 115 10.82 -10.69 -6.35
C VAL A 115 12.03 -10.91 -5.44
N ALA A 116 12.82 -9.87 -5.18
CA ALA A 116 13.98 -9.96 -4.29
C ALA A 116 13.58 -10.24 -2.83
N ASP A 117 12.41 -9.74 -2.43
CA ASP A 117 11.85 -9.87 -1.08
C ASP A 117 10.78 -10.96 -0.99
N TYR A 118 10.59 -11.71 -2.07
CA TYR A 118 9.77 -12.91 -2.12
C TYR A 118 10.54 -14.08 -1.47
N VAL A 119 10.37 -14.20 -0.16
CA VAL A 119 10.87 -15.33 0.63
C VAL A 119 9.67 -16.01 1.28
N LYS A 120 9.39 -17.23 0.83
CA LYS A 120 8.26 -18.06 1.29
C LYS A 120 8.69 -19.01 2.40
#